data_AF-A0A7D5PB00-F1
#
_entry.id   AF-A0A7D5PB00-F1
#
_cell.length_a   1.000
_cell.length_b   1.000
_cell.length_c   1.000
_cell.angle_alpha   90.00
_cell.angle_beta   90.00
_cell.angle_gamma   90.00
#
_symmetry.space_group_name_H-M   'P 1'
#
loop_
_entity.id
_entity.type
_entity.pdbx_description
1 polymer ?
#
loop_
_entity_poly.entity_id
_entity_poly.type
_entity_poly.pdbx_seq_one_letter_code
_entity_poly.pdbx_strand_id
1 'polypeptide(L)'
;MSDRETTRRELLASAGAVAVGAGLAGRARAEAPARGDLVPSHATIEYDEDMLLKYRPRLQFSADEYSKFLNLYGWVATSTALETDVCVYWAEYTHQEGVSEYDSHDGDHEPIYVFVRDGTVDKVVYSAYHWLRATSYAPALDGTHPLFRVISPWHQYTRTDTPGRLTTIGDLTQVFDQWLEGGLEESIAPGAVVNPWIMARRPHWWRRGTFGLSWDAMYVELLYTLGAHKAGDSDNI
;
A
#
# COMPACT_ATOMS: atom_id res chain seq x y z
N MET A 1 -19.85 -41.56 -23.01
CA MET A 1 -20.63 -40.63 -22.16
C MET A 1 -20.72 -41.23 -20.76
N SER A 2 -19.95 -40.67 -19.83
CA SER A 2 -20.30 -40.54 -18.41
C SER A 2 -19.17 -39.73 -17.80
N ASP A 3 -19.41 -38.43 -17.65
CA ASP A 3 -18.58 -37.51 -16.88
C ASP A 3 -18.49 -38.01 -15.44
N ARG A 4 -17.27 -38.04 -14.90
CA ARG A 4 -17.05 -38.06 -13.44
C ARG A 4 -16.60 -36.66 -13.05
N GLU A 5 -17.54 -35.93 -12.48
CA GLU A 5 -17.33 -34.66 -11.81
C GLU A 5 -16.34 -34.88 -10.65
N THR A 6 -15.11 -34.42 -10.83
CA THR A 6 -14.14 -34.23 -9.75
C THR A 6 -14.74 -33.22 -8.78
N THR A 7 -15.31 -33.71 -7.69
CA THR A 7 -16.10 -32.90 -6.76
C THR A 7 -15.15 -32.10 -5.87
N ARG A 8 -15.46 -30.81 -5.64
CA ARG A 8 -14.74 -29.81 -4.82
C ARG A 8 -14.15 -30.27 -3.45
N ARG A 9 -14.54 -31.45 -2.95
CA ARG A 9 -14.01 -32.05 -1.71
C ARG A 9 -12.63 -32.70 -1.86
N GLU A 10 -12.24 -33.16 -3.05
CA GLU A 10 -10.89 -33.74 -3.23
C GLU A 10 -9.79 -32.67 -3.23
N LEU A 11 -10.11 -31.45 -3.65
CA LEU A 11 -9.16 -30.33 -3.63
C LEU A 11 -8.89 -29.80 -2.21
N LEU A 12 -9.80 -30.04 -1.26
CA LEU A 12 -9.64 -29.65 0.15
C LEU A 12 -8.93 -30.72 0.99
N ALA A 13 -8.82 -31.95 0.49
CA ALA A 13 -8.14 -33.05 1.17
C ALA A 13 -6.61 -33.08 0.91
N SER A 14 -6.10 -32.32 -0.07
CA SER A 14 -4.66 -32.20 -0.36
C SER A 14 -3.96 -31.08 0.42
N ALA A 15 -4.66 -30.33 1.27
CA ALA A 15 -4.07 -29.30 2.14
C ALA A 15 -3.58 -29.84 3.50
N GLY A 16 -3.57 -31.17 3.67
CA GLY A 16 -3.15 -31.83 4.91
C GLY A 16 -1.66 -32.18 4.92
N ALA A 17 -0.95 -31.58 5.89
CA ALA A 17 0.36 -31.97 6.42
C ALA A 17 1.63 -31.60 5.62
N VAL A 18 2.16 -30.39 5.90
CA VAL A 18 3.62 -30.18 5.89
C VAL A 18 4.06 -29.99 7.34
N ALA A 19 4.59 -31.06 7.92
CA ALA A 19 5.33 -31.00 9.18
C ALA A 19 6.67 -30.30 8.92
N VAL A 20 6.78 -29.01 9.26
CA VAL A 20 8.07 -28.31 9.27
C VAL A 20 8.75 -28.57 10.61
N GLY A 21 9.42 -29.71 10.70
CA GLY A 21 10.52 -29.89 11.63
C GLY A 21 11.79 -29.32 11.01
N ALA A 22 12.15 -28.08 11.36
CA ALA A 22 13.45 -27.50 11.04
C ALA A 22 13.87 -26.57 12.18
N GLY A 23 15.08 -26.80 12.69
CA GLY A 23 15.56 -26.30 13.97
C GLY A 23 15.58 -24.78 14.13
N LEU A 24 15.36 -24.37 15.38
CA LEU A 24 15.63 -23.03 15.90
C LEU A 24 17.14 -22.76 15.90
N ALA A 25 17.73 -22.57 14.72
CA ALA A 25 18.98 -21.83 14.61
C ALA A 25 18.62 -20.36 14.76
N GLY A 26 18.98 -19.76 15.91
CA GLY A 26 18.80 -18.34 16.17
C GLY A 26 19.38 -17.53 15.03
N ARG A 27 18.51 -17.02 14.15
CA ARG A 27 18.90 -16.04 13.14
C ARG A 27 19.20 -14.77 13.91
N ALA A 28 20.47 -14.38 13.97
CA ALA A 28 20.82 -13.02 14.29
C ALA A 28 20.02 -12.11 13.36
N ARG A 29 19.13 -11.28 13.92
CA ARG A 29 18.38 -10.26 13.18
C ARG A 29 19.45 -9.30 12.67
N ALA A 30 19.71 -9.32 11.35
CA ALA A 30 20.56 -8.30 10.76
C ALA A 30 19.92 -6.95 11.07
N GLU A 31 20.71 -5.98 11.55
CA GLU A 31 20.22 -4.62 11.73
C GLU A 31 19.62 -4.15 10.40
N ALA A 32 18.38 -3.68 10.45
CA ALA A 32 17.75 -3.09 9.29
C ALA A 32 18.59 -1.85 8.89
N PRO A 33 18.88 -1.66 7.58
CA PRO A 33 19.59 -0.47 7.15
C PRO A 33 18.81 0.78 7.56
N ALA A 34 19.52 1.81 8.02
CA ALA A 34 18.86 3.04 8.41
C ALA A 34 18.15 3.66 7.20
N ARG A 35 17.06 4.40 7.44
CA ARG A 35 16.30 5.09 6.37
C ARG A 35 17.22 5.85 5.42
N GLY A 36 18.21 6.55 5.96
CA GLY A 36 19.20 7.32 5.21
C GLY A 36 20.03 6.47 4.23
N ASP A 37 20.35 5.23 4.59
CA ASP A 37 21.13 4.32 3.73
C ASP A 37 20.32 3.82 2.52
N LEU A 38 19.00 3.92 2.61
CA LEU A 38 18.07 3.50 1.56
C LEU A 38 17.65 4.66 0.64
N VAL A 39 17.93 5.91 1.00
CA VAL A 39 17.73 7.08 0.13
C VAL A 39 18.81 7.05 -0.95
N PRO A 40 18.45 7.04 -2.25
CA PRO A 40 19.46 7.02 -3.30
C PRO A 40 20.23 8.35 -3.31
N SER A 41 21.51 8.32 -3.68
CA SER A 41 22.40 9.48 -3.62
C SER A 41 21.96 10.69 -4.47
N HIS A 42 21.06 10.49 -5.43
CA HIS A 42 20.52 11.56 -6.26
C HIS A 42 19.26 12.20 -5.69
N ALA A 43 18.69 11.65 -4.61
CA ALA A 43 17.43 12.11 -4.04
C ALA A 43 17.58 12.66 -2.62
N THR A 44 16.68 13.55 -2.26
CA THR A 44 16.47 14.01 -0.88
C THR A 44 15.03 13.75 -0.46
N ILE A 45 14.79 13.70 0.85
CA ILE A 45 13.46 13.55 1.44
C ILE A 45 13.32 14.59 2.54
N GLU A 46 12.31 15.45 2.42
CA GLU A 46 12.08 16.56 3.35
C GLU A 46 10.59 16.77 3.59
N TYR A 47 10.24 17.35 4.74
CA TYR A 47 8.89 17.82 5.00
C TYR A 47 8.72 19.23 4.42
N ASP A 48 8.07 19.30 3.25
CA ASP A 48 7.62 20.54 2.63
C ASP A 48 6.09 20.59 2.72
N GLU A 49 5.59 21.24 3.78
CA GLU A 49 4.15 21.30 4.07
C GLU A 49 3.37 21.99 2.96
N ASP A 50 3.89 23.06 2.35
CA ASP A 50 3.18 23.81 1.31
C ASP A 50 3.00 22.94 0.05
N MET A 51 4.05 22.22 -0.37
CA MET A 51 3.97 21.31 -1.50
C MET A 51 3.03 20.12 -1.21
N LEU A 52 3.10 19.57 0.00
CA LEU A 52 2.21 18.49 0.43
C LEU A 52 0.75 18.95 0.48
N LEU A 53 0.46 20.11 1.08
CA LEU A 53 -0.89 20.65 1.13
C LEU A 53 -1.42 20.93 -0.27
N LYS A 54 -0.58 21.38 -1.20
CA LYS A 54 -0.96 21.64 -2.60
C LYS A 54 -1.31 20.36 -3.37
N TYR A 55 -0.56 19.28 -3.22
CA TYR A 55 -0.78 18.05 -4.01
C TYR A 55 -1.44 16.92 -3.22
N ARG A 56 -1.92 17.16 -1.99
CA ARG A 56 -2.52 16.10 -1.17
C ARG A 56 -3.75 15.48 -1.83
N PRO A 57 -3.96 14.16 -1.69
CA PRO A 57 -5.16 13.51 -2.18
C PRO A 57 -6.40 13.99 -1.44
N ARG A 58 -7.54 13.96 -2.13
CA ARG A 58 -8.86 13.99 -1.51
C ARG A 58 -9.35 12.57 -1.33
N LEU A 59 -9.68 12.21 -0.09
CA LEU A 59 -10.08 10.86 0.29
C LEU A 59 -11.58 10.82 0.58
N GLN A 60 -12.30 10.00 -0.18
CA GLN A 60 -13.68 9.64 0.10
C GLN A 60 -13.71 8.43 1.02
N PHE A 61 -14.20 8.64 2.24
CA PHE A 61 -14.37 7.59 3.25
C PHE A 61 -15.83 7.17 3.38
N SER A 62 -16.08 5.94 3.80
CA SER A 62 -17.31 5.60 4.49
C SER A 62 -17.28 6.17 5.93
N ALA A 63 -18.40 6.12 6.66
CA ALA A 63 -18.41 6.55 8.05
C ALA A 63 -17.50 5.67 8.94
N ASP A 64 -17.44 4.37 8.65
CA ASP A 64 -16.64 3.41 9.39
C ASP A 64 -15.14 3.66 9.18
N GLU A 65 -14.70 3.74 7.92
CA GLU A 65 -13.30 4.00 7.56
C GLU A 65 -12.81 5.34 8.13
N TYR A 66 -13.67 6.36 8.13
CA TYR A 66 -13.32 7.67 8.69
C TYR A 66 -13.15 7.62 10.22
N SER A 67 -13.84 6.72 10.92
CA SER A 67 -13.69 6.56 12.36
C SER A 67 -12.36 5.90 12.75
N LYS A 68 -11.78 5.11 11.85
CA LYS A 68 -10.48 4.42 12.00
C LYS A 68 -9.32 5.29 11.52
N PHE A 69 -9.57 6.22 10.60
CA PHE A 69 -8.56 7.12 10.06
C PHE A 69 -7.97 8.04 11.13
N LEU A 70 -6.65 7.99 11.30
CA LEU A 70 -5.91 8.80 12.26
C LEU A 70 -5.42 10.09 11.61
N ASN A 71 -4.59 9.99 10.58
CA ASN A 71 -4.06 11.14 9.86
C ASN A 71 -3.45 10.74 8.50
N LEU A 72 -3.20 11.73 7.65
CA LEU A 72 -2.35 11.56 6.47
C LEU A 72 -0.97 12.11 6.82
N TYR A 73 0.08 11.36 6.54
CA TYR A 73 1.46 11.81 6.71
C TYR A 73 2.14 11.92 5.36
N GLY A 74 3.05 12.87 5.20
CA GLY A 74 3.82 12.94 3.97
C GLY A 74 5.19 13.56 4.09
N TRP A 75 5.97 13.37 3.03
CA TRP A 75 7.21 14.07 2.74
C TRP A 75 7.31 14.29 1.23
N VAL A 76 8.20 15.18 0.81
CA VAL A 76 8.56 15.38 -0.58
C VAL A 76 9.90 14.72 -0.85
N ALA A 77 9.93 13.88 -1.89
CA ALA A 77 11.15 13.35 -2.44
C ALA A 77 11.53 14.12 -3.71
N THR A 78 12.71 14.75 -3.72
CA THR A 78 13.22 15.47 -4.90
C THR A 78 14.40 14.71 -5.51
N SER A 79 14.74 14.98 -6.76
CA SER A 79 15.84 14.30 -7.45
C SER A 79 16.65 15.25 -8.33
N THR A 80 17.98 15.14 -8.23
CA THR A 80 18.93 15.83 -9.12
C THR A 80 19.10 15.13 -10.46
N ALA A 81 18.58 13.90 -10.61
CA ALA A 81 18.73 13.06 -11.79
C ALA A 81 17.43 12.81 -12.55
N LEU A 82 16.28 13.19 -11.99
CA LEU A 82 14.95 12.91 -12.53
C LEU A 82 14.11 14.20 -12.53
N GLU A 83 13.30 14.38 -13.56
CA GLU A 83 12.51 15.60 -13.78
C GLU A 83 11.23 15.69 -12.95
N THR A 84 11.04 14.78 -11.99
CA THR A 84 9.82 14.74 -11.18
C THR A 84 10.19 14.84 -9.72
N ASP A 85 9.47 15.68 -9.00
CA ASP A 85 9.37 15.57 -7.55
C ASP A 85 8.22 14.63 -7.19
N VAL A 86 8.28 14.01 -6.02
CA VAL A 86 7.24 13.09 -5.58
C VAL A 86 6.75 13.48 -4.20
N CYS A 87 5.48 13.85 -4.10
CA CYS A 87 4.80 13.94 -2.81
C CYS A 87 4.42 12.52 -2.39
N VAL A 88 5.08 12.01 -1.35
CA VAL A 88 4.83 10.68 -0.79
C VAL A 88 3.88 10.84 0.38
N TYR A 89 2.70 10.23 0.29
CA TYR A 89 1.71 10.21 1.35
C TYR A 89 1.51 8.79 1.87
N TRP A 90 1.27 8.67 3.17
CA TRP A 90 0.85 7.46 3.86
C TRP A 90 -0.31 7.82 4.79
N ALA A 91 -1.48 7.23 4.56
CA ALA A 91 -2.58 7.31 5.50
C ALA A 91 -2.31 6.35 6.65
N GLU A 92 -2.64 6.75 7.88
CA GLU A 92 -2.58 5.90 9.07
C GLU A 92 -3.99 5.68 9.60
N TYR A 93 -4.27 4.44 9.99
CA TYR A 93 -5.52 3.99 10.59
C TYR A 93 -5.23 3.23 11.88
N THR A 94 -6.20 3.23 12.80
CA THR A 94 -6.07 2.51 14.07
C THR A 94 -5.88 1.01 13.88
N HIS A 95 -6.55 0.41 12.90
CA HIS A 95 -6.56 -1.03 12.63
C HIS A 95 -7.28 -1.33 11.32
N GLN A 96 -7.06 -2.54 10.79
CA GLN A 96 -7.79 -3.14 9.69
C GLN A 96 -8.64 -4.31 10.18
N GLU A 97 -9.92 -4.35 9.79
CA GLU A 97 -10.85 -5.45 10.08
C GLU A 97 -11.15 -6.21 8.80
N GLY A 98 -10.21 -7.05 8.37
CA GLY A 98 -10.31 -7.83 7.16
C GLY A 98 -11.53 -8.76 7.10
N VAL A 99 -11.64 -9.50 6.00
CA VAL A 99 -12.71 -10.50 5.84
C VAL A 99 -12.50 -11.73 6.74
N SER A 100 -11.31 -11.88 7.32
CA SER A 100 -10.91 -12.93 8.25
C SER A 100 -9.90 -12.42 9.28
N GLU A 101 -9.59 -13.26 10.28
CA GLU A 101 -8.54 -12.97 11.25
C GLU A 101 -7.13 -12.88 10.61
N TYR A 102 -6.92 -13.49 9.45
CA TYR A 102 -5.62 -13.53 8.77
C TYR A 102 -5.27 -12.22 8.05
N ASP A 103 -6.27 -11.41 7.73
CA ASP A 103 -6.13 -10.09 7.09
C ASP A 103 -6.66 -8.97 8.00
N SER A 104 -6.74 -9.22 9.31
CA SER A 104 -7.05 -8.21 10.33
C SER A 104 -5.81 -7.94 11.17
N HIS A 105 -5.52 -6.67 11.46
CA HIS A 105 -4.37 -6.28 12.28
C HIS A 105 -4.54 -4.90 12.93
N ASP A 106 -3.87 -4.71 14.06
CA ASP A 106 -3.73 -3.40 14.71
C ASP A 106 -2.72 -2.54 13.96
N GLY A 107 -3.04 -1.27 13.78
CA GLY A 107 -2.31 -0.33 12.94
C GLY A 107 -2.44 -0.68 11.46
N ASP A 108 -2.77 0.30 10.63
CA ASP A 108 -2.78 0.09 9.18
C ASP A 108 -2.28 1.34 8.45
N HIS A 109 -1.55 1.13 7.37
CA HIS A 109 -0.88 2.19 6.64
C HIS A 109 -0.97 2.02 5.14
N GLU A 110 -1.46 3.06 4.45
CA GLU A 110 -1.78 2.97 3.03
C GLU A 110 -1.10 4.08 2.19
N PRO A 111 -0.23 3.73 1.21
CA PRO A 111 0.55 4.70 0.45
C PRO A 111 -0.17 5.30 -0.78
N ILE A 112 0.05 6.60 -1.00
CA ILE A 112 -0.26 7.33 -2.25
C ILE A 112 0.93 8.20 -2.62
N TYR A 113 1.52 8.00 -3.80
CA TYR A 113 2.64 8.81 -4.32
C TYR A 113 2.15 9.64 -5.50
N VAL A 114 2.31 10.95 -5.41
CA VAL A 114 1.92 11.92 -6.44
C VAL A 114 3.19 12.45 -7.10
N PHE A 115 3.41 12.06 -8.35
CA PHE A 115 4.54 12.52 -9.16
C PHE A 115 4.19 13.86 -9.80
N VAL A 116 5.03 14.85 -9.59
CA VAL A 116 4.84 16.22 -10.07
C VAL A 116 5.97 16.57 -11.04
N ARG A 117 5.62 17.05 -12.24
CA ARG A 117 6.56 17.61 -13.23
C ARG A 117 6.09 19.02 -13.58
N ASP A 118 6.99 20.00 -13.49
CA ASP A 118 6.71 21.39 -13.86
C ASP A 118 5.44 21.96 -13.20
N GLY A 119 5.22 21.63 -11.93
CA GLY A 119 4.05 22.08 -11.17
C GLY A 119 2.72 21.40 -11.52
N THR A 120 2.74 20.34 -12.33
CA THR A 120 1.57 19.56 -12.74
C THR A 120 1.69 18.11 -12.27
N VAL A 121 0.57 17.48 -11.90
CA VAL A 121 0.53 16.05 -11.57
C VAL A 121 0.75 15.23 -12.84
N ASP A 122 1.90 14.56 -12.94
CA ASP A 122 2.28 13.67 -14.05
C ASP A 122 1.57 12.31 -13.94
N LYS A 123 1.60 11.73 -12.74
CA LYS A 123 0.93 10.46 -12.43
C LYS A 123 0.75 10.29 -10.94
N VAL A 124 -0.10 9.33 -10.58
CA VAL A 124 -0.21 8.83 -9.20
C VAL A 124 0.08 7.34 -9.16
N VAL A 125 0.77 6.91 -8.12
CA VAL A 125 1.06 5.51 -7.79
C VAL A 125 0.51 5.25 -6.40
N TYR A 126 -0.35 4.26 -6.23
CA TYR A 126 -1.09 4.07 -4.97
C TYR A 126 -1.31 2.60 -4.68
N SER A 127 -1.55 2.28 -3.42
CA SER A 127 -1.99 0.96 -2.99
C SER A 127 -3.42 0.70 -3.46
N ALA A 128 -3.55 -0.24 -4.38
CA ALA A 128 -4.81 -0.87 -4.71
C ALA A 128 -4.77 -2.30 -4.19
N TYR A 129 -5.94 -2.85 -3.86
CA TYR A 129 -6.10 -4.27 -3.53
C TYR A 129 -4.98 -4.82 -2.61
N HIS A 130 -4.95 -4.37 -1.35
CA HIS A 130 -3.88 -4.62 -0.35
C HIS A 130 -2.49 -4.35 -0.92
N TRP A 131 -1.97 -3.12 -0.90
CA TRP A 131 -0.58 -2.84 -1.30
C TRP A 131 -0.11 -3.38 -2.68
N LEU A 132 -1.00 -3.81 -3.58
CA LEU A 132 -0.66 -3.94 -4.99
C LEU A 132 -0.51 -2.54 -5.60
N ARG A 133 0.48 -2.38 -6.46
CA ARG A 133 0.75 -1.09 -7.09
C ARG A 133 -0.17 -0.88 -8.27
N ALA A 134 -1.13 0.03 -8.09
CA ALA A 134 -1.81 0.67 -9.21
C ALA A 134 -1.09 1.96 -9.64
N THR A 135 -1.28 2.33 -10.90
CA THR A 135 -0.74 3.57 -11.46
C THR A 135 -1.78 4.23 -12.35
N SER A 136 -1.92 5.55 -12.23
CA SER A 136 -2.77 6.34 -13.11
C SER A 136 -1.98 7.49 -13.69
N TYR A 137 -1.80 7.46 -15.00
CA TYR A 137 -1.17 8.52 -15.81
C TYR A 137 -2.14 9.64 -16.20
N ALA A 138 -3.42 9.45 -15.90
CA ALA A 138 -4.47 10.46 -16.06
C ALA A 138 -5.39 10.39 -14.82
N PRO A 139 -4.91 10.82 -13.64
CA PRO A 139 -5.74 10.83 -12.44
C PRO A 139 -6.89 11.84 -12.60
N ALA A 140 -8.04 11.53 -12.01
CA ALA A 140 -9.07 12.53 -11.77
C ALA A 140 -8.55 13.50 -10.69
N LEU A 141 -8.67 14.80 -10.95
CA LEU A 141 -8.15 15.87 -10.09
C LEU A 141 -9.27 16.86 -9.76
N ASP A 142 -9.28 17.36 -8.52
CA ASP A 142 -9.91 18.63 -8.15
C ASP A 142 -8.80 19.66 -7.93
N GLY A 143 -8.58 20.55 -8.91
CA GLY A 143 -7.37 21.38 -8.94
C GLY A 143 -6.11 20.54 -9.06
N THR A 144 -5.27 20.54 -8.03
CA THR A 144 -4.04 19.73 -7.93
C THR A 144 -4.23 18.46 -7.09
N HIS A 145 -5.43 18.22 -6.57
CA HIS A 145 -5.69 17.14 -5.62
C HIS A 145 -6.20 15.88 -6.33
N PRO A 146 -5.45 14.77 -6.33
CA PRO A 146 -5.96 13.52 -6.88
C PRO A 146 -7.10 12.95 -6.04
N LEU A 147 -8.09 12.37 -6.71
CA LEU A 147 -9.33 11.90 -6.11
C LEU A 147 -9.32 10.39 -5.90
N PHE A 148 -9.51 9.96 -4.66
CA PHE A 148 -9.56 8.54 -4.29
C PHE A 148 -10.75 8.22 -3.39
N ARG A 149 -11.26 6.99 -3.56
CA ARG A 149 -12.14 6.34 -2.60
C ARG A 149 -11.35 5.31 -1.81
N VAL A 150 -11.49 5.36 -0.49
CA VAL A 150 -10.99 4.37 0.47
C VAL A 150 -11.97 3.19 0.47
N ILE A 151 -11.47 1.98 0.28
CA ILE A 151 -12.27 0.77 0.10
C ILE A 151 -12.16 -0.13 1.32
N SER A 152 -13.29 -0.28 2.01
CA SER A 152 -13.44 -1.25 3.08
C SER A 152 -13.26 -2.70 2.57
N PRO A 153 -12.81 -3.62 3.43
CA PRO A 153 -12.31 -3.35 4.79
C PRO A 153 -10.83 -2.93 4.85
N TRP A 154 -10.15 -2.86 3.71
CA TRP A 154 -8.70 -2.89 3.64
C TRP A 154 -8.04 -1.54 3.43
N HIS A 155 -8.81 -0.45 3.49
CA HIS A 155 -8.38 0.94 3.30
C HIS A 155 -7.66 1.29 1.97
N GLN A 156 -7.42 0.31 1.10
CA GLN A 156 -6.88 0.47 -0.24
C GLN A 156 -7.69 1.47 -1.09
N TYR A 157 -7.06 1.97 -2.15
CA TYR A 157 -7.68 3.01 -2.95
C TYR A 157 -8.22 2.50 -4.29
N THR A 158 -9.33 3.12 -4.71
CA THR A 158 -9.72 3.19 -6.12
C THR A 158 -9.87 4.65 -6.54
N ARG A 159 -9.71 4.92 -7.84
CA ARG A 159 -9.95 6.25 -8.39
C ARG A 159 -11.44 6.58 -8.36
N THR A 160 -11.75 7.85 -8.21
CA THR A 160 -13.13 8.34 -8.27
C THR A 160 -13.17 9.74 -8.88
N ASP A 161 -14.33 10.13 -9.41
CA ASP A 161 -14.60 11.50 -9.85
C ASP A 161 -15.39 12.28 -8.78
N THR A 162 -15.71 11.65 -7.65
CA THR A 162 -16.41 12.28 -6.53
C THR A 162 -15.41 12.96 -5.59
N PRO A 163 -15.56 14.27 -5.31
CA PRO A 163 -14.68 14.94 -4.37
C PRO A 163 -14.75 14.33 -2.97
N GLY A 164 -13.59 13.92 -2.47
CA GLY A 164 -13.40 13.50 -1.08
C GLY A 164 -13.04 14.66 -0.15
N ARG A 165 -12.68 14.31 1.08
CA ARG A 165 -12.20 15.25 2.09
C ARG A 165 -10.73 15.56 1.88
N LEU A 166 -10.35 16.81 2.12
CA LEU A 166 -8.95 17.17 2.36
C LEU A 166 -8.67 16.93 3.85
N THR A 167 -7.77 16.01 4.14
CA THR A 167 -7.33 15.74 5.52
C THR A 167 -6.26 16.75 5.94
N THR A 168 -5.96 16.78 7.24
CA THR A 168 -4.70 17.32 7.74
C THR A 168 -3.52 16.52 7.20
N ILE A 169 -2.33 17.12 7.23
CA ILE A 169 -1.09 16.45 6.88
C ILE A 169 -0.14 16.51 8.07
N GLY A 170 0.49 15.38 8.40
CA GLY A 170 1.57 15.28 9.37
C GLY A 170 2.92 15.03 8.68
N ASP A 171 4.00 15.22 9.43
CA ASP A 171 5.37 15.01 8.96
C ASP A 171 5.74 13.53 8.99
N LEU A 172 5.83 12.91 7.80
CA LEU A 172 6.21 11.50 7.67
C LEU A 172 7.66 11.26 8.10
N THR A 173 8.54 12.27 8.03
CA THR A 173 9.95 12.13 8.41
C THR A 173 10.13 11.90 9.91
N GLN A 174 9.14 12.26 10.72
CA GLN A 174 9.16 12.12 12.18
C GLN A 174 8.57 10.82 12.68
N VAL A 175 7.61 10.24 11.94
CA VAL A 175 6.87 9.03 12.39
C VAL A 175 7.30 7.76 11.66
N PHE A 176 7.85 7.87 10.45
CA PHE A 176 8.10 6.68 9.63
C PHE A 176 9.09 5.72 10.27
N ASP A 177 10.17 6.21 10.89
CA ASP A 177 11.14 5.35 11.55
C ASP A 177 10.50 4.60 12.74
N GLN A 178 9.54 5.21 13.45
CA GLN A 178 8.77 4.55 14.51
C GLN A 178 7.83 3.48 13.96
N TRP A 179 7.18 3.72 12.81
CA TRP A 179 6.36 2.72 12.15
C TRP A 179 7.19 1.51 11.70
N LEU A 180 8.39 1.75 11.17
CA LEU A 180 9.33 0.68 10.82
C LEU A 180 9.68 -0.17 12.04
N GLU A 181 10.09 0.47 13.14
CA GLU A 181 10.38 -0.19 14.41
C GLU A 181 9.16 -0.92 15.00
N GLY A 182 7.97 -0.38 14.76
CA GLY A 182 6.67 -0.95 15.15
C GLY A 182 6.24 -2.18 14.34
N GLY A 183 7.05 -2.65 13.39
CA GLY A 183 6.83 -3.88 12.63
C GLY A 183 6.52 -3.66 11.15
N LEU A 184 6.28 -2.42 10.71
CA LEU A 184 6.09 -2.11 9.29
C LEU A 184 7.31 -2.54 8.46
N GLU A 185 8.50 -2.49 9.07
CA GLU A 185 9.73 -2.93 8.42
C GLU A 185 9.62 -4.36 7.90
N GLU A 186 8.96 -5.27 8.61
CA GLU A 186 8.89 -6.69 8.26
C GLU A 186 8.07 -6.92 6.98
N SER A 187 7.11 -6.04 6.73
CA SER A 187 6.17 -6.12 5.61
C SER A 187 6.66 -5.37 4.38
N ILE A 188 7.25 -4.17 4.52
CA ILE A 188 7.58 -3.31 3.38
C ILE A 188 8.93 -3.63 2.74
N ALA A 189 8.99 -3.57 1.41
CA ALA A 189 10.22 -3.71 0.67
C ALA A 189 11.23 -2.60 1.03
N PRO A 190 12.48 -2.96 1.39
CA PRO A 190 13.52 -1.97 1.63
C PRO A 190 13.66 -1.02 0.44
N GLY A 191 13.69 0.29 0.74
CA GLY A 191 13.80 1.33 -0.27
C GLY A 191 12.51 1.69 -1.00
N ALA A 192 11.42 0.91 -0.90
CA ALA A 192 10.19 1.20 -1.65
C ALA A 192 9.54 2.54 -1.25
N VAL A 193 9.65 2.92 0.03
CA VAL A 193 9.04 4.15 0.52
C VAL A 193 9.94 5.36 0.32
N VAL A 194 11.24 5.19 0.57
CA VAL A 194 12.24 6.26 0.48
C VAL A 194 12.79 6.48 -0.94
N ASN A 195 12.52 5.54 -1.86
CA ASN A 195 12.81 5.69 -3.27
C ASN A 195 11.52 5.50 -4.08
N PRO A 196 10.68 6.54 -4.18
CA PRO A 196 9.38 6.43 -4.84
C PRO A 196 9.50 6.06 -6.32
N TRP A 197 10.61 6.42 -6.99
CA TRP A 197 10.86 6.03 -8.38
C TRP A 197 11.11 4.54 -8.56
N ILE A 198 11.74 3.88 -7.58
CA ILE A 198 11.84 2.41 -7.56
C ILE A 198 10.47 1.80 -7.33
N MET A 199 9.71 2.28 -6.35
CA MET A 199 8.38 1.73 -6.06
C MET A 199 7.40 1.88 -7.22
N ALA A 200 7.49 2.98 -7.97
CA ALA A 200 6.74 3.15 -9.22
C ALA A 200 7.02 2.06 -10.26
N ARG A 201 8.12 1.31 -10.15
CA ARG A 201 8.46 0.17 -11.01
C ARG A 201 8.16 -1.20 -10.38
N ARG A 202 7.93 -1.24 -9.06
CA ARG A 202 7.60 -2.48 -8.34
C ARG A 202 6.12 -2.84 -8.53
N PRO A 203 5.78 -4.13 -8.54
CA PRO A 203 4.37 -4.54 -8.61
C PRO A 203 3.60 -4.31 -7.31
N HIS A 204 4.28 -4.19 -6.17
CA HIS A 204 3.66 -4.07 -4.84
C HIS A 204 4.65 -3.53 -3.79
N TRP A 205 4.12 -3.06 -2.65
CA TRP A 205 4.91 -2.54 -1.54
C TRP A 205 5.59 -3.62 -0.69
N TRP A 206 5.09 -4.86 -0.68
CA TRP A 206 5.66 -5.90 0.18
C TRP A 206 7.11 -6.27 -0.13
N ARG A 207 7.81 -6.72 0.93
CA ARG A 207 9.07 -7.48 0.82
C ARG A 207 8.88 -8.68 -0.07
N ARG A 208 9.93 -9.01 -0.83
CA ARG A 208 10.00 -10.30 -1.53
C ARG A 208 10.72 -11.29 -0.62
N GLY A 209 10.15 -12.48 -0.45
CA GLY A 209 10.80 -13.60 0.25
C GLY A 209 11.98 -14.18 -0.52
N THR A 210 12.55 -15.27 -0.01
CA THR A 210 13.81 -15.91 -0.46
C THR A 210 13.84 -16.31 -1.96
N PHE A 211 12.69 -16.33 -2.64
CA PHE A 211 12.57 -16.66 -4.06
C PHE A 211 12.01 -15.52 -4.94
N GLY A 212 12.03 -14.27 -4.45
CA GLY A 212 11.50 -13.12 -5.19
C GLY A 212 9.97 -12.99 -5.16
N LEU A 213 9.29 -13.87 -4.41
CA LEU A 213 7.83 -13.90 -4.25
C LEU A 213 7.46 -13.31 -2.89
N SER A 214 6.47 -12.42 -2.84
CA SER A 214 5.76 -12.07 -1.59
C SER A 214 4.59 -13.04 -1.46
N TRP A 215 4.51 -13.79 -0.35
CA TRP A 215 3.40 -14.70 -0.11
C TRP A 215 2.08 -13.94 0.04
N ASP A 216 2.11 -12.78 0.71
CA ASP A 216 0.96 -11.89 0.84
C ASP A 216 0.53 -11.37 -0.53
N ALA A 217 1.47 -10.96 -1.38
CA ALA A 217 1.15 -10.54 -2.74
C ALA A 217 0.55 -11.69 -3.57
N MET A 218 1.10 -12.90 -3.46
CA MET A 218 0.56 -14.06 -4.19
C MET A 218 -0.84 -14.43 -3.72
N TYR A 219 -1.07 -14.41 -2.40
CA TYR A 219 -2.36 -14.69 -1.81
C TYR A 219 -3.41 -13.66 -2.25
N VAL A 220 -3.04 -12.38 -2.19
CA VAL A 220 -3.88 -11.27 -2.64
C VAL A 220 -4.11 -11.32 -4.15
N GLU A 221 -3.09 -11.51 -4.99
CA GLU A 221 -3.25 -11.66 -6.44
C GLU A 221 -4.16 -12.85 -6.80
N LEU A 222 -4.08 -13.95 -6.05
CA LEU A 222 -4.98 -15.09 -6.21
C LEU A 222 -6.43 -14.72 -5.87
N LEU A 223 -6.67 -14.03 -4.74
CA LEU A 223 -8.02 -13.56 -4.37
C LEU A 223 -8.58 -12.57 -5.40
N TYR A 224 -7.74 -11.68 -5.92
CA TYR A 224 -8.08 -10.75 -7.00
C TYR A 224 -8.53 -11.51 -8.25
N THR A 225 -7.71 -12.47 -8.70
CA THR A 225 -7.93 -13.27 -9.92
C THR A 225 -9.16 -14.16 -9.81
N LEU A 226 -9.41 -14.74 -8.63
CA LEU A 226 -10.56 -15.63 -8.37
C LEU A 226 -11.88 -14.88 -8.21
N GLY A 227 -11.89 -13.55 -8.28
CA GLY A 227 -13.13 -12.77 -8.22
C GLY A 227 -13.72 -12.67 -6.82
N ALA A 228 -12.93 -12.88 -5.76
CA ALA A 228 -13.41 -12.68 -4.37
C ALA A 228 -13.87 -11.23 -4.11
N HIS A 229 -13.46 -10.28 -4.96
CA HIS A 229 -13.95 -8.90 -5.00
C HIS A 229 -15.42 -8.75 -5.48
N LYS A 230 -16.03 -9.79 -6.07
CA LYS A 230 -17.43 -9.78 -6.55
C LYS A 230 -18.43 -10.40 -5.58
N ALA A 231 -17.96 -11.01 -4.49
CA ALA A 231 -18.84 -11.66 -3.51
C ALA A 231 -19.58 -10.67 -2.58
N GLY A 232 -19.30 -9.36 -2.69
CA GLY A 232 -20.01 -8.29 -1.97
C GLY A 232 -21.00 -7.47 -2.81
N ASP A 233 -21.13 -7.74 -4.11
CA ASP A 233 -22.02 -7.01 -5.02
C ASP A 233 -23.34 -7.74 -5.31
N SER A 234 -23.64 -8.82 -4.58
CA SER A 234 -24.96 -9.43 -4.56
C SER A 234 -25.68 -9.06 -3.27
N ASP A 235 -26.24 -7.83 -3.23
CA ASP A 235 -27.58 -7.55 -2.71
C ASP A 235 -27.91 -6.06 -2.86
N ASN A 236 -28.69 -5.74 -3.88
CA ASN A 236 -29.87 -4.86 -3.85
C ASN A 236 -30.34 -4.58 -5.29
N ILE A 237 -31.25 -5.43 -5.78
CA ILE A 237 -32.35 -5.02 -6.66
C ILE A 237 -33.47 -4.53 -5.76
#